data_AF-A0A662HF97-F1
#
_entry.id   AF-A0A662HF97-F1
#
_cell.length_a   1.000
_cell.length_b   1.000
_cell.length_c   1.000
_cell.angle_alpha   90.00
_cell.angle_beta   90.00
_cell.angle_gamma   90.00
#
_symmetry.space_group_name_H-M   'P 1'
#
loop_
_entity.id
_entity.type
_entity.pdbx_description
1 polymer ?
#
loop_
_entity_poly.entity_id
_entity_poly.type
_entity_poly.pdbx_seq_one_letter_code
_entity_poly.pdbx_strand_id
1 'polypeptide(L)'
;MRADPLKLIGLALALASIPAPWFTTGSGSVGLLDILVVFMAPFYVGLGAAALSIVKEEERYATLMAGVLLSSSPAYAYIAVYEMTGVRPLPAAGALMAAAAGVLHIVSWLRSP
;
A
#
# COMPACT_ATOMS: atom_id res chain seq x y z
N MET A 1 19.01 -18.60 3.73
CA MET A 1 17.69 -17.97 3.59
C MET A 1 17.92 -16.54 3.15
N ARG A 2 17.50 -16.18 1.93
CA ARG A 2 17.72 -14.84 1.36
C ARG A 2 16.38 -14.37 0.85
N ALA A 3 15.68 -13.54 1.64
CA ALA A 3 14.39 -12.98 1.27
C ALA A 3 14.50 -12.25 -0.08
N ASP A 4 13.46 -12.37 -0.90
CA ASP A 4 13.40 -11.71 -2.21
C ASP A 4 13.59 -10.19 -2.04
N PRO A 5 14.62 -9.58 -2.66
CA PRO A 5 14.87 -8.15 -2.59
C PRO A 5 13.65 -7.30 -2.95
N LEU A 6 12.81 -7.75 -3.89
CA LEU A 6 11.60 -7.03 -4.29
C LEU A 6 10.56 -6.97 -3.17
N LYS A 7 10.38 -8.06 -2.41
CA LYS A 7 9.48 -8.08 -1.25
C LYS A 7 10.01 -7.16 -0.15
N LEU A 8 11.31 -7.18 0.11
CA LEU A 8 11.95 -6.30 1.10
C LEU A 8 11.80 -4.82 0.75
N ILE A 9 12.08 -4.44 -0.51
CA ILE A 9 11.90 -3.06 -0.99
C ILE A 9 10.43 -2.69 -0.97
N GLY A 10 9.55 -3.59 -1.38
CA GLY A 10 8.10 -3.39 -1.33
C GLY A 10 7.61 -3.12 0.09
N LEU A 11 8.04 -3.93 1.07
CA LEU A 11 7.71 -3.71 2.47
C LEU A 11 8.26 -2.36 2.98
N ALA A 12 9.51 -2.04 2.65
CA ALA A 12 10.11 -0.77 3.03
C ALA A 12 9.34 0.44 2.47
N LEU A 13 8.90 0.39 1.21
CA LEU A 13 8.07 1.42 0.59
C LEU A 13 6.68 1.51 1.26
N ALA A 14 6.05 0.38 1.55
CA ALA A 14 4.77 0.35 2.25
C ALA A 14 4.90 1.00 3.65
N LEU A 15 5.95 0.71 4.39
CA LEU A 15 6.22 1.33 5.69
C LEU A 15 6.54 2.84 5.57
N ALA A 16 7.37 3.21 4.59
CA ALA A 16 7.71 4.61 4.31
C ALA A 16 6.49 5.45 3.87
N SER A 17 5.46 4.79 3.32
CA SER A 17 4.21 5.47 2.94
C SER A 17 3.38 5.95 4.14
N ILE A 18 3.56 5.37 5.34
CA ILE A 18 2.75 5.68 6.53
C ILE A 18 2.94 7.13 7.00
N PRO A 19 4.17 7.63 7.22
CA PRO A 19 4.38 9.02 7.63
C PRO A 19 4.28 10.03 6.47
N ALA A 20 4.22 9.57 5.23
CA ALA A 20 4.15 10.44 4.06
C ALA A 20 2.72 10.93 3.81
N PRO A 21 2.54 12.13 3.23
CA PRO A 21 1.23 12.56 2.74
C PRO A 21 0.71 11.60 1.66
N TRP A 22 -0.55 11.16 1.80
CA TRP A 22 -1.19 10.29 0.82
C TRP A 22 -1.90 11.08 -0.27
N PHE A 23 -2.51 12.20 0.12
CA PHE A 23 -3.16 13.10 -0.81
C PHE A 23 -2.85 14.55 -0.50
N THR A 24 -2.96 15.40 -1.53
CA THR A 24 -3.11 16.83 -1.38
C THR A 24 -4.51 17.24 -1.79
N THR A 25 -5.08 18.15 -1.02
CA THR A 25 -6.35 18.81 -1.26
C THR A 25 -6.10 20.31 -1.32
N GLY A 26 -7.06 21.09 -1.83
CA GLY A 26 -6.94 22.55 -1.84
C GLY A 26 -6.76 23.18 -0.44
N SER A 27 -7.09 22.44 0.62
CA SER A 27 -6.96 22.84 2.03
C SER A 27 -5.72 22.28 2.75
N GLY A 28 -4.93 21.41 2.10
CA GLY A 28 -3.72 20.85 2.69
C GLY A 28 -3.47 19.38 2.38
N SER A 29 -2.51 18.79 3.08
CA SER A 29 -2.15 17.38 2.96
C SER A 29 -3.02 16.50 3.85
N VAL A 30 -3.41 15.34 3.33
CA VAL A 30 -4.13 14.29 4.06
C VAL A 30 -3.18 13.11 4.24
N GLY A 31 -2.88 12.78 5.49
CA GLY A 31 -2.10 11.61 5.86
C GLY A 31 -2.97 10.35 5.91
N LEU A 32 -2.33 9.18 5.91
CA LEU A 32 -3.04 7.91 6.01
C LEU A 32 -3.91 7.79 7.28
N LEU A 33 -3.43 8.34 8.40
CA LEU A 33 -4.12 8.28 9.69
C LEU A 33 -5.34 9.22 9.77
N ASP A 34 -5.46 10.17 8.85
CA ASP A 34 -6.60 11.09 8.77
C ASP A 34 -7.76 10.49 7.96
N ILE A 35 -7.54 9.33 7.33
CA ILE A 35 -8.52 8.62 6.50
C ILE A 35 -9.25 7.59 7.37
N LEU A 36 -10.58 7.51 7.19
CA LEU A 36 -11.42 6.55 7.89
C LEU A 36 -10.87 5.12 7.75
N VAL A 37 -10.63 4.48 8.91
CA VAL A 37 -9.96 3.17 9.01
C VAL A 37 -10.59 2.07 8.16
N VAL A 38 -11.91 2.10 7.94
CA VAL A 38 -12.62 1.12 7.11
C VAL A 38 -12.14 1.13 5.65
N PHE A 39 -11.78 2.30 5.11
CA PHE A 39 -11.21 2.44 3.77
C PHE A 39 -9.72 2.07 3.74
N MET A 40 -9.07 2.05 4.90
CA MET A 40 -7.65 1.69 5.04
C MET A 40 -7.41 0.26 5.49
N ALA A 41 -8.48 -0.51 5.75
CA ALA A 41 -8.38 -1.95 6.00
C ALA A 41 -7.58 -2.71 4.92
N PRO A 42 -7.76 -2.46 3.60
CA PRO A 42 -6.93 -3.08 2.58
C PRO A 42 -5.44 -2.81 2.77
N PHE A 43 -5.05 -1.58 3.15
CA PHE A 43 -3.65 -1.24 3.35
C PHE A 43 -3.03 -2.02 4.50
N TYR A 44 -3.69 -2.04 5.67
CA TYR A 44 -3.18 -2.74 6.85
C TYR A 44 -3.12 -4.25 6.65
N VAL A 45 -4.14 -4.83 6.00
CA VAL A 45 -4.15 -6.26 5.66
C VAL A 45 -3.06 -6.57 4.63
N GLY A 46 -2.87 -5.70 3.62
CA GLY A 46 -1.79 -5.81 2.65
C GLY A 46 -0.40 -5.72 3.27
N LEU A 47 -0.21 -4.85 4.26
CA LEU A 47 1.03 -4.73 5.03
C LEU A 47 1.33 -6.00 5.83
N GLY A 48 0.29 -6.58 6.47
CA GLY A 48 0.40 -7.87 7.17
C GLY A 48 0.77 -9.00 6.21
N ALA A 49 0.11 -9.08 5.06
CA ALA A 49 0.42 -10.07 4.01
C ALA A 49 1.84 -9.89 3.45
N ALA A 50 2.31 -8.65 3.29
CA ALA A 50 3.68 -8.37 2.85
C ALA A 50 4.70 -8.92 3.85
N ALA A 51 4.52 -8.61 5.14
CA ALA A 51 5.37 -9.13 6.21
C ALA A 51 5.34 -10.66 6.27
N LEU A 52 4.16 -11.28 6.19
CA LEU A 52 3.99 -12.73 6.18
C LEU A 52 4.72 -13.37 5.00
N SER A 53 4.62 -12.78 3.80
CA SER A 53 5.26 -13.28 2.58
C SER A 53 6.79 -13.30 2.63
N ILE A 54 7.38 -12.49 3.51
CA ILE A 54 8.82 -12.43 3.77
C ILE A 54 9.21 -13.43 4.85
N VAL A 55 8.47 -13.47 5.96
CA VAL A 55 8.77 -14.36 7.10
C VAL A 55 8.59 -15.84 6.75
N LYS A 56 7.59 -16.16 5.94
CA LYS A 56 7.26 -17.55 5.58
C LYS A 56 7.90 -18.04 4.29
N GLU A 57 8.55 -17.16 3.53
CA GLU A 57 9.27 -17.37 2.25
C GLU A 57 8.46 -18.00 1.09
N GLU A 58 7.60 -18.98 1.34
CA GLU A 58 6.88 -19.82 0.37
C GLU A 58 5.40 -19.44 0.17
N GLU A 59 4.91 -18.40 0.84
CA GLU A 59 3.51 -17.98 0.69
C GLU A 59 3.29 -17.10 -0.55
N ARG A 60 3.23 -17.78 -1.70
CA ARG A 60 2.90 -17.19 -3.00
C ARG A 60 1.59 -16.40 -2.95
N TYR A 61 0.56 -16.93 -2.29
CA TYR A 61 -0.72 -16.23 -2.13
C TYR A 61 -0.64 -15.01 -1.21
N ALA A 62 0.18 -15.04 -0.15
CA ALA A 62 0.43 -13.86 0.68
C ALA A 62 1.13 -12.75 -0.13
N THR A 63 2.06 -13.13 -1.02
CA THR A 63 2.73 -12.20 -1.93
C THR A 63 1.74 -11.54 -2.89
N LEU A 64 0.85 -12.32 -3.51
CA LEU A 64 -0.20 -11.80 -4.39
C LEU A 64 -1.18 -10.89 -3.63
N MET A 65 -1.62 -11.33 -2.45
CA MET A 65 -2.53 -10.59 -1.59
C MET A 65 -1.93 -9.24 -1.17
N ALA A 66 -0.67 -9.22 -0.75
CA ALA A 66 0.07 -7.99 -0.49
C ALA A 66 0.08 -7.07 -1.72
N GLY A 67 0.38 -7.64 -2.88
CA GLY A 67 0.41 -6.91 -4.15
C GLY A 67 -0.90 -6.25 -4.51
N VAL A 68 -2.01 -6.99 -4.47
CA VAL A 68 -3.36 -6.51 -4.81
C VAL A 68 -3.85 -5.48 -3.80
N LEU A 69 -3.68 -5.76 -2.51
CA LEU A 69 -4.21 -4.90 -1.45
C LEU A 69 -3.44 -3.58 -1.36
N LEU A 70 -2.10 -3.60 -1.40
CA LEU A 70 -1.29 -2.38 -1.36
C LEU A 70 -1.50 -1.52 -2.62
N SER A 71 -1.64 -2.15 -3.80
CA SER A 71 -1.86 -1.41 -5.06
C SER A 71 -3.26 -0.78 -5.18
N SER A 72 -4.28 -1.42 -4.61
CA SER A 72 -5.66 -0.90 -4.63
C SER A 72 -5.96 0.07 -3.49
N SER A 73 -5.17 0.05 -2.41
CA SER A 73 -5.38 0.92 -1.23
C SER A 73 -5.50 2.42 -1.55
N PRO A 74 -4.67 3.02 -2.43
CA PRO A 74 -4.84 4.42 -2.82
C PRO A 74 -6.20 4.74 -3.45
N ALA A 75 -6.83 3.80 -4.16
CA ALA A 75 -8.14 4.04 -4.76
C ALA A 75 -9.25 4.12 -3.70
N TYR A 76 -9.23 3.22 -2.71
CA TYR A 76 -10.17 3.27 -1.58
C TYR A 76 -9.97 4.54 -0.75
N ALA A 77 -8.72 4.91 -0.50
CA ALA A 77 -8.35 6.11 0.22
C ALA A 77 -8.80 7.38 -0.52
N TYR A 78 -8.65 7.41 -1.86
CA TYR A 78 -9.15 8.50 -2.71
C TYR A 78 -10.66 8.72 -2.54
N ILE A 79 -11.44 7.63 -2.58
CA ILE A 79 -12.90 7.69 -2.42
C ILE A 79 -13.25 8.28 -1.04
N ALA A 80 -12.61 7.79 0.03
CA ALA A 80 -12.84 8.27 1.38
C ALA A 80 -12.56 9.78 1.51
N VAL A 81 -11.43 10.24 0.99
CA VAL A 81 -11.04 11.66 1.06
C VAL A 81 -12.00 12.53 0.24
N TYR A 82 -12.41 12.07 -0.95
CA TYR A 82 -13.39 12.77 -1.76
C TYR A 82 -14.74 12.91 -1.04
N GLU A 83 -15.25 11.82 -0.47
CA GLU A 83 -16.53 11.82 0.27
C GLU A 83 -16.48 12.68 1.54
N MET A 84 -15.34 12.70 2.26
CA MET A 84 -15.18 13.51 3.48
C MET A 84 -15.03 15.00 3.22
N THR A 85 -14.40 15.38 2.10
CA THR A 85 -13.99 16.78 1.84
C THR A 85 -14.79 17.46 0.73
N GLY A 86 -15.46 16.71 -0.15
CA GLY A 86 -16.10 17.22 -1.36
C GLY A 86 -15.13 17.74 -2.42
N VAL A 87 -13.81 17.59 -2.21
CA VAL A 87 -12.75 18.08 -3.10
C VAL A 87 -12.04 16.89 -3.73
N ARG A 88 -11.75 16.97 -5.04
CA ARG A 88 -10.98 15.94 -5.75
C ARG A 88 -9.53 15.92 -5.23
N PRO A 89 -9.10 14.86 -4.51
CA PRO A 89 -7.75 14.80 -3.98
C PRO A 89 -6.75 14.44 -5.09
N LEU A 90 -5.54 14.99 -5.02
CA LEU A 90 -4.43 14.60 -5.88
C LEU A 90 -3.52 13.62 -5.15
N PRO A 91 -3.09 12.51 -5.78
CA PRO A 91 -2.17 11.57 -5.16
C PRO A 91 -0.85 12.24 -4.78
N ALA A 92 -0.38 11.95 -3.57
CA ALA A 92 0.92 12.39 -3.08
C ALA A 92 1.87 11.20 -2.89
N ALA A 93 3.06 11.47 -2.35
CA ALA A 93 4.14 10.51 -2.26
C ALA A 93 3.75 9.20 -1.55
N GLY A 94 2.98 9.25 -0.46
CA GLY A 94 2.56 8.08 0.29
C GLY A 94 1.68 7.12 -0.54
N ALA A 95 0.69 7.65 -1.25
CA ALA A 95 -0.17 6.86 -2.13
C ALA A 95 0.63 6.20 -3.28
N LEU A 96 1.60 6.92 -3.85
CA LEU A 96 2.47 6.39 -4.90
C LEU A 96 3.43 5.31 -4.37
N MET A 97 3.97 5.49 -3.16
CA MET A 97 4.82 4.49 -2.49
C MET A 97 4.04 3.20 -2.20
N ALA A 98 2.81 3.30 -1.70
CA ALA A 98 1.95 2.14 -1.47
C ALA A 98 1.61 1.41 -2.77
N ALA A 99 1.31 2.15 -3.85
CA ALA A 99 1.06 1.55 -5.15
C ALA A 99 2.31 0.83 -5.70
N ALA A 100 3.47 1.49 -5.62
CA ALA A 100 4.75 0.91 -6.02
C ALA A 100 5.11 -0.34 -5.20
N ALA A 101 4.86 -0.31 -3.88
CA ALA A 101 5.03 -1.46 -3.01
C ALA A 101 4.18 -2.66 -3.46
N GLY A 102 2.90 -2.40 -3.80
CA GLY A 102 2.02 -3.43 -4.36
C GLY A 102 2.54 -3.99 -5.68
N VAL A 103 2.99 -3.14 -6.59
CA VAL A 103 3.57 -3.57 -7.88
C VAL A 103 4.80 -4.46 -7.67
N LEU A 104 5.70 -4.12 -6.75
CA LEU A 104 6.88 -4.94 -6.47
C LEU A 104 6.51 -6.33 -5.97
N HIS A 105 5.47 -6.45 -5.14
CA HIS A 105 4.97 -7.75 -4.70
C HIS A 105 4.31 -8.52 -5.85
N ILE A 106 3.56 -7.87 -6.74
CA ILE A 106 3.01 -8.53 -7.94
C ILE A 106 4.14 -9.04 -8.84
N VAL A 107 5.18 -8.24 -9.08
CA VAL A 107 6.34 -8.64 -9.89
C VAL A 107 7.08 -9.81 -9.24
N SER A 108 7.28 -9.78 -7.91
CA SER A 108 7.84 -10.92 -7.15
C SER A 108 6.99 -12.18 -7.30
N TRP A 109 5.67 -12.04 -7.18
CA TRP A 109 4.72 -13.15 -7.35
C TRP A 109 4.76 -13.77 -8.74
N LEU A 110 4.81 -12.94 -9.80
CA LEU A 110 4.92 -13.40 -11.20
C LEU A 110 6.23 -14.12 -11.49
N ARG A 111 7.30 -13.80 -10.76
CA ARG A 111 8.62 -14.44 -10.88
C ARG A 111 8.73 -15.72 -10.05
N SER A 112 7.79 -15.95 -9.12
CA SER A 112 7.79 -17.13 -8.27
C SER A 112 7.08 -18.28 -9.01
N PRO A 113 7.71 -19.47 -9.13
CA PRO A 113 7.17 -20.62 -9.85
C PRO A 113 5.82 -21.11 -9.29
#